data_AF-A0A972ZX60-F1
#
_entry.id   AF-A0A972ZX60-F1
#
_cell.length_a   1.000
_cell.length_b   1.000
_cell.length_c   1.000
_cell.angle_alpha   90.00
_cell.angle_beta   90.00
_cell.angle_gamma   90.00
#
_symmetry.space_group_name_H-M   'P 1'
#
loop_
_entity.id
_entity.type
_entity.pdbx_description
1 polymer ?
#
loop_
_entity_poly.entity_id
_entity_poly.type
_entity_poly.pdbx_seq_one_letter_code
_entity_poly.pdbx_strand_id
1 'polypeptide(L)'
;MRLQPVEDVLAGLEAQDHRRIIKSHVPLDALPYFDNVTYMFVARDPRDVFVSWLNHMGNMDKQAFEPLDGAEPEAKPDIPEDPREFFRKWMTTGAFSWEQEGWPTWSMLRHAETFWNFRHLPNIHMFHFSDMKADLDGEMRRAAKALKIDVPDTLWPELVDAARFDSMKKNADTLAPQADKGFWQDNARFFNKGASGQWRDLLGDEEVALYREVMDRRLEPELAAWLENGSGAASTLATIDLP
;
A
#
# COMPACT_ATOMS: atom_id res chain seq x y z
N MET A 1 5.87 -16.50 -2.68
CA MET A 1 7.12 -16.07 -1.99
C MET A 1 6.97 -15.95 -0.47
N ARG A 2 7.65 -16.82 0.29
CA ARG A 2 7.86 -16.66 1.74
C ARG A 2 9.26 -16.10 1.94
N LEU A 3 9.37 -14.93 2.59
CA LEU A 3 10.65 -14.25 2.80
C LEU A 3 11.37 -14.72 4.06
N GLN A 4 10.66 -15.38 4.98
CA GLN A 4 11.17 -15.89 6.26
C GLN A 4 10.40 -17.16 6.63
N PRO A 5 11.02 -18.12 7.35
CA PRO A 5 10.32 -19.26 7.94
C PRO A 5 9.16 -18.81 8.84
N VAL A 6 8.08 -19.59 8.89
CA VAL A 6 6.89 -19.21 9.66
C VAL A 6 7.17 -19.19 11.16
N GLU A 7 8.04 -20.07 11.62
CA GLU A 7 8.49 -20.18 13.00
C GLU A 7 9.21 -18.91 13.46
N ASP A 8 10.06 -18.33 12.61
CA ASP A 8 10.78 -17.09 12.90
C ASP A 8 9.82 -15.89 12.97
N VAL A 9 8.84 -15.84 12.07
CA VAL A 9 7.79 -14.80 12.10
C VAL A 9 6.98 -14.90 13.39
N LEU A 10 6.57 -16.12 13.78
CA LEU A 10 5.82 -16.34 15.02
C LEU A 10 6.66 -15.97 16.25
N ALA A 11 7.92 -16.39 16.31
CA ALA A 11 8.83 -16.03 17.40
C ALA A 11 9.00 -14.51 17.52
N GLY A 12 9.16 -13.80 16.39
CA GLY A 12 9.25 -12.33 16.37
C GLY A 12 7.98 -11.63 16.83
N LEU A 13 6.80 -12.19 16.54
CA LEU A 13 5.52 -11.66 17.02
C LEU A 13 5.28 -11.93 18.51
N GLU A 14 5.67 -13.11 19.01
CA GLU A 14 5.56 -13.48 20.43
C GLU A 14 6.58 -12.74 21.31
N ALA A 15 7.70 -12.30 20.75
CA ALA A 15 8.71 -11.52 21.47
C ALA A 15 8.33 -10.04 21.72
N GLN A 16 7.24 -9.54 21.12
CA GLN A 16 6.79 -8.16 21.33
C GLN A 16 6.20 -8.01 22.74
N ASP A 17 6.85 -7.20 23.58
CA ASP A 17 6.42 -6.87 24.94
C ASP A 17 5.45 -5.66 25.00
N HIS A 18 5.22 -5.03 23.86
CA HIS A 18 4.25 -3.97 23.65
C HIS A 18 3.01 -4.49 22.89
N ARG A 19 2.05 -3.60 22.59
CA ARG A 19 0.91 -3.94 21.72
C ARG A 19 1.43 -4.52 20.40
N ARG A 20 0.96 -5.71 20.02
CA ARG A 20 1.40 -6.36 18.78
C ARG A 20 1.04 -5.54 17.55
N ILE A 21 2.03 -5.26 16.69
CA ILE A 21 1.85 -4.55 15.41
C ILE A 21 2.20 -5.50 14.28
N ILE A 22 1.25 -5.71 13.37
CA ILE A 22 1.40 -6.63 12.23
C ILE A 22 1.18 -5.84 10.93
N LYS A 23 2.14 -5.93 10.02
CA LYS A 23 2.00 -5.41 8.64
C LYS A 23 1.62 -6.56 7.72
N SER A 24 0.61 -6.37 6.88
CA SER A 24 0.23 -7.33 5.85
C SER A 24 -0.31 -6.63 4.60
N HIS A 25 -0.15 -7.27 3.45
CA HIS A 25 -0.80 -6.90 2.18
C HIS A 25 -1.92 -7.88 1.80
N VAL A 26 -2.36 -8.72 2.76
CA VAL A 26 -3.46 -9.66 2.57
C VAL A 26 -4.80 -8.92 2.63
N PRO A 27 -5.78 -9.22 1.74
CA PRO A 27 -7.11 -8.61 1.77
C PRO A 27 -7.89 -9.03 3.01
N LEU A 28 -8.87 -8.20 3.40
CA LEU A 28 -9.61 -8.42 4.65
C LEU A 28 -10.34 -9.76 4.65
N ASP A 29 -10.87 -10.18 3.49
CA ASP A 29 -11.60 -11.43 3.32
C ASP A 29 -10.72 -12.70 3.30
N ALA A 30 -9.40 -12.52 3.38
CA ALA A 30 -8.43 -13.60 3.55
C ALA A 30 -7.81 -13.63 4.97
N LEU A 31 -8.33 -12.80 5.88
CA LEU A 31 -7.92 -12.77 7.29
C LEU A 31 -9.09 -13.21 8.19
N PRO A 32 -8.80 -13.90 9.30
CA PRO A 32 -9.78 -13.99 10.38
C PRO A 32 -10.06 -12.58 10.93
N TYR A 33 -11.34 -12.22 11.01
CA TYR A 33 -11.78 -10.97 11.62
C TYR A 33 -11.88 -11.11 13.13
N PHE A 34 -11.35 -10.13 13.86
CA PHE A 34 -11.46 -10.02 15.30
C PHE A 34 -11.88 -8.60 15.70
N ASP A 35 -12.96 -8.48 16.46
CA ASP A 35 -13.49 -7.18 16.91
C ASP A 35 -12.55 -6.43 17.88
N ASN A 36 -11.65 -7.16 18.54
CA ASN A 36 -10.63 -6.63 19.43
C ASN A 36 -9.32 -6.22 18.74
N VAL A 37 -9.21 -6.39 17.41
CA VAL A 37 -8.08 -5.94 16.59
C VAL A 37 -8.42 -4.63 15.90
N THR A 38 -7.49 -3.68 15.88
CA THR A 38 -7.61 -2.46 15.08
C THR A 38 -6.98 -2.69 13.70
N TYR A 39 -7.79 -2.55 12.65
CA TYR A 39 -7.35 -2.67 11.27
C TYR A 39 -7.15 -1.27 10.68
N MET A 40 -5.93 -0.98 10.22
CA MET A 40 -5.60 0.26 9.52
C MET A 40 -5.25 -0.07 8.08
N PHE A 41 -6.11 0.30 7.15
CA PHE A 41 -5.86 0.13 5.73
C PHE A 41 -5.38 1.46 5.14
N VAL A 42 -4.39 1.40 4.24
CA VAL A 42 -3.84 2.56 3.55
C VAL A 42 -3.97 2.38 2.04
N ALA A 43 -4.68 3.30 1.40
CA ALA A 43 -4.80 3.38 -0.06
C ALA A 43 -3.96 4.50 -0.67
N ARG A 44 -3.84 4.43 -2.00
CA ARG A 44 -3.25 5.44 -2.87
C ARG A 44 -3.82 5.28 -4.28
N ASP A 45 -3.78 6.34 -5.08
CA ASP A 45 -4.08 6.31 -6.52
C ASP A 45 -3.44 5.08 -7.18
N PRO A 46 -4.22 4.13 -7.70
CA PRO A 46 -3.70 2.89 -8.28
C PRO A 46 -2.64 3.13 -9.36
N ARG A 47 -2.78 4.21 -10.13
CA ARG A 47 -1.82 4.58 -11.18
C ARG A 47 -0.47 4.96 -10.59
N ASP A 48 -0.45 5.69 -9.48
CA ASP A 48 0.79 5.97 -8.74
C ASP A 48 1.33 4.75 -8.00
N VAL A 49 0.46 3.82 -7.56
CA VAL A 49 0.92 2.55 -6.98
C VAL A 49 1.68 1.74 -8.02
N PHE A 50 1.20 1.66 -9.26
CA PHE A 50 1.92 0.99 -10.34
C PHE A 50 3.31 1.62 -10.59
N VAL A 51 3.39 2.95 -10.71
CA VAL A 51 4.69 3.65 -10.86
C VAL A 51 5.61 3.35 -9.66
N SER A 52 5.06 3.36 -8.44
CA SER A 52 5.81 3.02 -7.23
C SER A 52 6.30 1.57 -7.26
N TRP A 53 5.50 0.65 -7.78
CA TRP A 53 5.82 -0.77 -7.91
C TRP A 53 6.95 -1.01 -8.92
N LEU A 54 6.95 -0.34 -10.08
CA LEU A 54 8.06 -0.40 -11.03
C LEU A 54 9.40 -0.01 -10.38
N ASN A 55 9.40 1.10 -9.63
CA ASN A 55 10.59 1.57 -8.92
C ASN A 55 11.04 0.58 -7.84
N HIS A 56 10.08 -0.01 -7.13
CA HIS A 56 10.33 -0.99 -6.08
C HIS A 56 10.97 -2.26 -6.65
N MET A 57 10.40 -2.84 -7.70
CA MET A 57 10.97 -3.99 -8.42
C MET A 57 12.35 -3.68 -8.98
N GLY A 58 12.54 -2.50 -9.55
CA GLY A 58 13.82 -2.07 -10.10
C GLY A 58 14.91 -1.83 -9.04
N ASN A 59 14.53 -1.66 -7.76
CA ASN A 59 15.44 -1.46 -6.64
C ASN A 59 15.70 -2.73 -5.82
N MET A 60 14.87 -3.76 -5.96
CA MET A 60 15.07 -5.05 -5.33
C MET A 60 16.37 -5.70 -5.83
N ASP A 61 17.18 -6.25 -4.92
CA ASP A 61 18.33 -7.08 -5.29
C ASP A 61 17.85 -8.47 -5.68
N LYS A 62 18.14 -8.89 -6.91
CA LYS A 62 17.71 -10.17 -7.48
C LYS A 62 18.28 -11.39 -6.73
N GLN A 63 19.36 -11.24 -5.96
CA GLN A 63 19.96 -12.29 -5.15
C GLN A 63 19.25 -12.48 -3.81
N ALA A 64 18.56 -11.46 -3.30
CA ALA A 64 17.80 -11.54 -2.04
C ALA A 64 16.50 -12.36 -2.13
N PHE A 65 16.19 -12.91 -3.31
CA PHE A 65 14.99 -13.71 -3.59
C PHE A 65 15.28 -15.20 -3.75
N GLU A 66 16.51 -15.65 -3.47
CA GLU A 66 16.78 -17.08 -3.38
C GLU A 66 15.99 -17.66 -2.20
N PRO A 67 15.21 -18.75 -2.42
CA PRO A 67 14.40 -19.35 -1.36
C PRO A 67 15.28 -19.74 -0.16
N LEU A 68 15.02 -19.12 0.99
CA LEU A 68 15.77 -19.40 2.23
C LEU A 68 15.59 -20.84 2.73
N ASP A 69 14.55 -21.53 2.27
CA ASP A 69 14.19 -22.91 2.61
C ASP A 69 14.66 -23.94 1.58
N GLY A 70 15.41 -23.52 0.55
CA GLY A 70 15.87 -24.41 -0.52
C GLY A 70 14.75 -24.93 -1.43
N ALA A 71 13.55 -24.33 -1.39
CA ALA A 71 12.51 -24.61 -2.37
C ALA A 71 13.00 -24.26 -3.79
N GLU A 72 12.49 -24.97 -4.80
CA GLU A 72 12.74 -24.58 -6.18
C GLU A 72 12.25 -23.14 -6.40
N PRO A 73 13.08 -22.24 -6.98
CA PRO A 73 12.64 -20.90 -7.30
C PRO A 73 11.40 -20.98 -8.20
N GLU A 74 10.29 -20.39 -7.76
CA GLU A 74 9.14 -20.19 -8.65
C GLU A 74 9.65 -19.52 -9.93
N ALA A 75 9.19 -20.00 -11.10
CA ALA A 75 9.58 -19.42 -12.37
C ALA A 75 9.30 -17.91 -12.33
N LYS A 76 10.35 -17.10 -12.52
CA LYS A 76 10.20 -15.65 -12.46
C LYS A 76 9.18 -15.23 -13.51
N PRO A 77 8.16 -14.44 -13.13
CA PRO A 77 7.18 -13.97 -14.10
C PRO A 77 7.89 -13.19 -15.21
N ASP A 78 7.48 -13.43 -16.45
CA ASP A 78 7.99 -12.69 -17.61
C ASP A 78 7.33 -11.30 -17.66
N ILE A 79 7.99 -10.35 -17.00
CA ILE A 79 7.54 -8.96 -16.85
C ILE A 79 7.86 -8.20 -18.14
N PRO A 80 6.87 -7.57 -18.79
CA PRO A 80 7.13 -6.76 -19.98
C PRO A 80 8.15 -5.65 -19.72
N GLU A 81 9.09 -5.46 -20.64
CA GLU A 81 10.11 -4.41 -20.53
C GLU A 81 9.52 -3.01 -20.71
N ASP A 82 8.52 -2.86 -21.59
CA ASP A 82 7.77 -1.61 -21.74
C ASP A 82 6.83 -1.42 -20.54
N PRO A 83 7.03 -0.38 -19.71
CA PRO A 83 6.18 -0.13 -18.55
C PRO A 83 4.71 0.16 -18.92
N ARG A 84 4.41 0.62 -20.15
CA ARG A 84 3.01 0.81 -20.58
C ARG A 84 2.36 -0.52 -20.94
N GLU A 85 3.07 -1.41 -21.62
CA GLU A 85 2.62 -2.79 -21.82
C GLU A 85 2.40 -3.51 -20.49
N PHE A 86 3.34 -3.35 -19.55
CA PHE A 86 3.18 -3.93 -18.23
C PHE A 86 1.98 -3.33 -17.49
N PHE A 87 1.73 -2.02 -17.58
CA PHE A 87 0.53 -1.41 -16.98
C PHE A 87 -0.76 -2.03 -17.52
N ARG A 88 -0.87 -2.18 -18.86
CA ARG A 88 -2.04 -2.79 -19.48
C ARG A 88 -2.26 -4.21 -18.95
N LYS A 89 -1.20 -5.04 -18.94
CA LYS A 89 -1.24 -6.41 -18.40
C LYS A 89 -1.62 -6.41 -16.92
N TRP A 90 -1.05 -5.51 -16.13
CA TRP A 90 -1.29 -5.37 -14.70
C TRP A 90 -2.75 -5.02 -14.40
N MET A 91 -3.37 -4.13 -15.18
CA MET A 91 -4.80 -3.77 -15.04
C MET A 91 -5.78 -4.87 -15.48
N THR A 92 -5.34 -5.82 -16.31
CA THR A 92 -6.23 -6.82 -16.92
C THR A 92 -5.98 -8.26 -16.48
N THR A 93 -4.95 -8.51 -15.66
CA THR A 93 -4.50 -9.86 -15.31
C THR A 93 -4.31 -9.97 -13.80
N GLY A 94 -4.96 -10.96 -13.17
CA GLY A 94 -4.73 -11.32 -11.78
C GLY A 94 -3.55 -12.29 -11.62
N ALA A 95 -2.91 -12.30 -10.45
CA ALA A 95 -1.93 -13.34 -10.12
C ALA A 95 -2.60 -14.68 -9.81
N PHE A 96 -3.85 -14.64 -9.33
CA PHE A 96 -4.69 -15.80 -9.10
C PHE A 96 -5.90 -15.82 -10.05
N SER A 97 -6.46 -17.00 -10.31
CA SER A 97 -7.59 -17.16 -11.25
C SER A 97 -8.87 -16.44 -10.82
N TRP A 98 -9.00 -16.10 -9.55
CA TRP A 98 -10.11 -15.34 -8.98
C TRP A 98 -9.83 -13.82 -8.90
N GLU A 99 -8.61 -13.40 -9.25
CA GLU A 99 -8.25 -11.98 -9.36
C GLU A 99 -8.31 -11.53 -10.81
N GLN A 100 -8.43 -10.21 -11.02
CA GLN A 100 -8.60 -9.64 -12.35
C GLN A 100 -7.59 -8.54 -12.68
N GLU A 101 -6.77 -8.11 -11.72
CA GLU A 101 -5.63 -7.19 -11.89
C GLU A 101 -4.58 -7.48 -10.81
N GLY A 102 -3.44 -6.80 -10.89
CA GLY A 102 -2.40 -6.83 -9.88
C GLY A 102 -1.22 -7.74 -10.22
N TRP A 103 -1.33 -8.54 -11.30
CA TRP A 103 -0.28 -9.47 -11.72
C TRP A 103 1.08 -8.76 -11.85
N PRO A 104 2.19 -9.33 -11.32
CA PRO A 104 2.31 -10.67 -10.76
C PRO A 104 2.04 -10.77 -9.25
N THR A 105 1.56 -9.70 -8.61
CA THR A 105 1.25 -9.67 -7.18
C THR A 105 -0.26 -9.69 -6.93
N TRP A 106 -0.69 -9.43 -5.69
CA TRP A 106 -2.10 -9.41 -5.33
C TRP A 106 -2.85 -8.27 -6.03
N SER A 107 -4.16 -8.46 -6.22
CA SER A 107 -5.09 -7.44 -6.71
C SER A 107 -5.27 -6.33 -5.67
N MET A 108 -4.87 -5.11 -6.00
CA MET A 108 -5.07 -3.95 -5.13
C MET A 108 -6.51 -3.45 -5.10
N LEU A 109 -7.24 -3.57 -6.21
CA LEU A 109 -8.62 -3.12 -6.29
C LEU A 109 -9.49 -4.01 -5.41
N ARG A 110 -9.27 -5.34 -5.45
CA ARG A 110 -9.90 -6.27 -4.52
C ARG A 110 -9.47 -6.00 -3.08
N HIS A 111 -8.18 -5.74 -2.84
CA HIS A 111 -7.67 -5.36 -1.51
C HIS A 111 -8.46 -4.17 -0.95
N ALA A 112 -8.57 -3.09 -1.72
CA ALA A 112 -9.32 -1.90 -1.33
C ALA A 112 -10.81 -2.17 -1.13
N GLU A 113 -11.46 -2.86 -2.07
CA GLU A 113 -12.88 -3.19 -2.02
C GLU A 113 -13.23 -3.98 -0.75
N THR A 114 -12.42 -4.98 -0.40
CA THR A 114 -12.68 -5.80 0.80
C THR A 114 -12.65 -4.97 2.08
N PHE A 115 -11.77 -3.98 2.22
CA PHE A 115 -11.80 -3.07 3.37
C PHE A 115 -12.93 -2.05 3.27
N TRP A 116 -13.18 -1.53 2.07
CA TRP A 116 -14.21 -0.53 1.81
C TRP A 116 -15.60 -1.01 2.20
N ASN A 117 -15.94 -2.26 1.89
CA ASN A 117 -17.25 -2.84 2.22
C ASN A 117 -17.52 -2.92 3.73
N PHE A 118 -16.46 -2.98 4.56
CA PHE A 118 -16.56 -3.05 6.01
C PHE A 118 -16.08 -1.77 6.72
N ARG A 119 -15.83 -0.68 5.98
CA ARG A 119 -15.31 0.60 6.50
C ARG A 119 -16.14 1.24 7.61
N HIS A 120 -17.41 0.82 7.74
CA HIS A 120 -18.33 1.30 8.76
C HIS A 120 -18.13 0.61 10.13
N LEU A 121 -17.34 -0.46 10.21
CA LEU A 121 -17.04 -1.14 11.46
C LEU A 121 -16.12 -0.27 12.35
N PRO A 122 -16.33 -0.26 13.68
CA PRO A 122 -15.65 0.69 14.58
C PRO A 122 -14.14 0.47 14.70
N ASN A 123 -13.65 -0.70 14.29
CA ASN A 123 -12.24 -1.09 14.37
C ASN A 123 -11.54 -1.15 12.99
N ILE A 124 -12.20 -0.69 11.92
CA ILE A 124 -11.61 -0.57 10.59
C ILE A 124 -11.44 0.92 10.26
N HIS A 125 -10.20 1.33 10.00
CA HIS A 125 -9.86 2.72 9.73
C HIS A 125 -9.17 2.85 8.37
N MET A 126 -9.71 3.71 7.51
CA MET A 126 -9.31 3.85 6.11
C MET A 126 -8.48 5.13 5.92
N PHE A 127 -7.19 4.98 5.65
CA PHE A 127 -6.25 6.09 5.41
C PHE A 127 -5.92 6.19 3.93
N HIS A 128 -5.57 7.39 3.48
CA HIS A 128 -5.17 7.63 2.11
C HIS A 128 -3.85 8.39 2.04
N PHE A 129 -2.97 8.00 1.12
CA PHE A 129 -1.66 8.62 0.94
C PHE A 129 -1.76 10.13 0.65
N SER A 130 -2.71 10.55 -0.18
CA SER A 130 -2.93 11.96 -0.48
C SER A 130 -3.35 12.77 0.76
N ASP A 131 -4.12 12.17 1.67
CA ASP A 131 -4.53 12.85 2.92
C ASP A 131 -3.31 13.05 3.83
N MET A 132 -2.47 12.03 3.97
CA MET A 132 -1.20 12.12 4.74
C MET A 132 -0.22 13.12 4.11
N LYS A 133 -0.25 13.29 2.79
CA LYS A 133 0.55 14.31 2.09
C LYS A 133 0.03 15.72 2.32
N ALA A 134 -1.29 15.89 2.43
CA ALA A 134 -1.93 17.18 2.65
C ALA A 134 -1.82 17.62 4.11
N ASP A 135 -2.05 16.71 5.06
CA ASP A 135 -2.01 16.98 6.50
C ASP A 135 -1.48 15.75 7.27
N LEU A 136 -0.16 15.63 7.35
CA LEU A 136 0.49 14.55 8.09
C LEU A 136 0.17 14.59 9.60
N ASP A 137 0.10 15.79 10.19
CA ASP A 137 -0.18 15.96 11.61
C ASP A 137 -1.58 15.43 11.95
N GLY A 138 -2.59 15.89 11.22
CA GLY A 138 -3.98 15.48 11.39
C GLY A 138 -4.18 13.97 11.19
N GLU A 139 -3.59 13.39 10.14
CA GLU A 139 -3.70 11.95 9.88
C GLU A 139 -2.99 11.11 10.95
N MET A 140 -1.85 11.57 11.48
CA MET A 140 -1.19 10.92 12.62
C MET A 140 -2.04 11.02 13.90
N ARG A 141 -2.71 12.14 14.16
CA ARG A 141 -3.62 12.28 15.33
C ARG A 141 -4.81 11.35 15.18
N ARG A 142 -5.33 11.21 13.97
CA ARG A 142 -6.40 10.28 13.62
C ARG A 142 -5.98 8.83 13.87
N ALA A 143 -4.75 8.45 13.50
CA ALA A 143 -4.18 7.16 13.81
C ALA A 143 -4.03 6.92 15.31
N ALA A 144 -3.49 7.88 16.08
CA ALA A 144 -3.38 7.77 17.52
C ALA A 144 -4.75 7.58 18.20
N LYS A 145 -5.77 8.32 17.75
CA LYS A 145 -7.16 8.16 18.23
C LYS A 145 -7.73 6.78 17.90
N ALA A 146 -7.56 6.29 16.68
CA ALA A 146 -7.99 4.94 16.27
C ALA A 146 -7.34 3.86 17.14
N LEU A 147 -6.06 4.03 17.46
CA LEU A 147 -5.30 3.14 18.33
C LEU A 147 -5.57 3.37 19.82
N LYS A 148 -6.32 4.41 20.21
CA LYS A 148 -6.54 4.80 21.61
C LYS A 148 -5.20 4.97 22.35
N ILE A 149 -4.27 5.67 21.72
CA ILE A 149 -2.96 6.01 22.28
C ILE A 149 -2.96 7.50 22.60
N ASP A 150 -2.76 7.82 23.87
CA ASP A 150 -2.55 9.20 24.31
C ASP A 150 -1.09 9.56 24.09
N VAL A 151 -0.84 10.59 23.28
CA VAL A 151 0.50 11.09 22.99
C VAL A 151 0.61 12.51 23.54
N PRO A 152 1.61 12.81 24.39
CA PRO A 152 1.86 14.17 24.85
C PRO A 152 2.07 15.14 23.70
N ASP A 153 1.41 16.30 23.73
CA ASP A 153 1.55 17.33 22.69
C ASP A 153 3.00 17.81 22.52
N THR A 154 3.82 17.70 23.57
CA THR A 154 5.25 18.04 23.53
C THR A 154 6.08 17.09 22.67
N LEU A 155 5.66 15.84 22.49
CA LEU A 155 6.32 14.86 21.62
C LEU A 155 5.84 14.93 20.18
N TRP A 156 4.69 15.57 19.95
CA TRP A 156 4.01 15.54 18.66
C TRP A 156 4.85 16.08 17.50
N PRO A 157 5.53 17.24 17.62
CA PRO A 157 6.34 17.78 16.53
C PRO A 157 7.47 16.83 16.12
N GLU A 158 8.10 16.14 17.08
CA GLU A 158 9.17 15.18 16.83
C GLU A 158 8.67 13.95 16.08
N LEU A 159 7.52 13.39 16.50
CA LEU A 159 6.92 12.23 15.83
C LEU A 159 6.51 12.58 14.40
N VAL A 160 5.89 13.74 14.20
CA VAL A 160 5.51 14.21 12.85
C VAL A 160 6.74 14.40 11.98
N ASP A 161 7.79 15.01 12.50
CA ASP A 161 9.05 15.19 11.75
C ASP A 161 9.70 13.87 11.37
N ALA A 162 9.75 12.90 12.30
CA ALA A 162 10.28 11.56 12.04
C ALA A 162 9.52 10.82 10.94
N ALA A 163 8.20 11.03 10.84
CA ALA A 163 7.35 10.45 9.81
C ALA A 163 7.39 11.20 8.45
N ARG A 164 8.09 12.33 8.35
CA ARG A 164 8.22 13.05 7.06
C ARG A 164 9.08 12.25 6.09
N PHE A 165 8.74 12.36 4.81
CA PHE A 165 9.42 11.64 3.73
C PHE A 165 10.95 11.82 3.76
N ASP A 166 11.44 13.05 3.89
CA ASP A 166 12.88 13.33 3.90
C ASP A 166 13.57 12.71 5.12
N SER A 167 12.93 12.77 6.29
CA SER A 167 13.40 12.13 7.52
C SER A 167 13.44 10.61 7.37
N MET A 168 12.37 10.00 6.85
CA MET A 168 12.33 8.56 6.61
C MET A 168 13.41 8.12 5.62
N LYS A 169 13.57 8.85 4.51
CA LYS A 169 14.56 8.56 3.47
C LYS A 169 15.99 8.71 4.00
N LYS A 170 16.25 9.73 4.82
CA LYS A 170 17.55 9.93 5.47
C LYS A 170 17.90 8.77 6.42
N ASN A 171 16.90 8.13 7.02
CA ASN A 171 17.07 7.02 7.97
C ASN A 171 16.75 5.66 7.33
N ALA A 172 16.91 5.52 6.01
CA ALA A 172 16.46 4.34 5.28
C ALA A 172 17.18 3.05 5.70
N ASP A 173 18.43 3.12 6.16
CA ASP A 173 19.17 1.95 6.64
C ASP A 173 18.56 1.31 7.89
N THR A 174 17.69 2.04 8.60
CA THR A 174 16.94 1.54 9.76
C THR A 174 15.47 1.29 9.43
N LEU A 175 14.89 2.10 8.54
CA LEU A 175 13.44 2.10 8.29
C LEU A 175 13.01 1.30 7.06
N ALA A 176 13.90 1.09 6.08
CA ALA A 176 13.56 0.28 4.93
C ALA A 176 13.43 -1.20 5.37
N PRO A 177 12.39 -1.93 4.94
CA PRO A 177 12.22 -3.32 5.31
C PRO A 177 13.42 -4.16 4.87
N GLN A 178 14.01 -4.95 5.77
CA GLN A 178 15.16 -5.81 5.44
C GLN A 178 16.40 -5.04 4.92
N ALA A 179 16.56 -3.78 5.33
CA ALA A 179 17.72 -2.94 4.99
C ALA A 179 19.07 -3.59 5.34
N ASP A 180 19.08 -4.43 6.38
CA ASP A 180 20.23 -5.18 6.89
C ASP A 180 20.47 -6.51 6.17
N LYS A 181 19.55 -6.96 5.31
CA LYS A 181 19.61 -8.25 4.62
C LYS A 181 20.02 -8.16 3.15
N GLY A 182 20.47 -6.99 2.69
CA GLY A 182 20.84 -6.78 1.28
C GLY A 182 19.67 -6.89 0.32
N PHE A 183 18.43 -6.67 0.79
CA PHE A 183 17.22 -6.82 -0.03
C PHE A 183 17.09 -5.73 -1.11
N TRP A 184 17.70 -4.57 -0.87
CA TRP A 184 17.67 -3.42 -1.78
C TRP A 184 19.05 -3.18 -2.37
N GLN A 185 19.09 -2.79 -3.64
CA GLN A 185 20.27 -2.22 -4.27
C GLN A 185 20.69 -0.91 -3.60
N ASP A 186 19.72 -0.15 -3.11
CA ASP A 186 19.91 1.06 -2.31
C ASP A 186 18.72 1.22 -1.35
N ASN A 187 18.98 1.19 -0.04
CA ASN A 187 17.96 1.33 0.99
C ASN A 187 17.21 2.66 0.87
N ALA A 188 17.88 3.77 0.54
CA ALA A 188 17.25 5.08 0.40
C ALA A 188 16.29 5.14 -0.80
N ARG A 189 16.51 4.33 -1.84
CA ARG A 189 15.61 4.22 -3.01
C ARG A 189 14.32 3.46 -2.71
N PHE A 190 14.21 2.75 -1.58
CA PHE A 190 12.91 2.29 -1.06
C PHE A 190 11.96 3.49 -0.87
N PHE A 191 12.48 4.59 -0.32
CA PHE A 191 11.81 5.88 -0.25
C PHE A 191 12.08 6.71 -1.51
N ASN A 192 11.41 6.39 -2.62
CA ASN A 192 11.74 6.97 -3.93
C ASN A 192 11.51 8.50 -4.03
N LYS A 193 10.27 8.95 -4.26
CA LYS A 193 9.92 10.38 -4.45
C LYS A 193 8.87 10.94 -3.48
N GLY A 194 8.07 10.09 -2.84
CA GLY A 194 7.03 10.55 -1.90
C GLY A 194 6.01 11.53 -2.50
N ALA A 195 5.72 11.43 -3.80
CA ALA A 195 4.88 12.36 -4.57
C ALA A 195 3.67 11.66 -5.21
N SER A 196 2.62 12.42 -5.52
CA SER A 196 1.44 11.95 -6.25
C SER A 196 1.42 12.49 -7.69
N GLY A 197 0.69 11.83 -8.57
CA GLY A 197 0.50 12.20 -9.97
C GLY A 197 1.63 11.83 -10.91
N GLN A 198 2.61 11.02 -10.47
CA GLN A 198 3.78 10.61 -11.25
C GLN A 198 3.40 9.78 -12.46
N TRP A 199 2.25 9.12 -12.41
CA TRP A 199 1.72 8.35 -13.53
C TRP A 199 1.49 9.18 -14.79
N ARG A 200 1.32 10.51 -14.69
CA ARG A 200 1.13 11.40 -15.85
C ARG A 200 2.36 11.48 -16.76
N ASP A 201 3.53 11.26 -16.20
CA ASP A 201 4.79 11.24 -16.96
C ASP A 201 4.97 9.90 -17.69
N LEU A 202 4.25 8.85 -17.26
CA LEU A 202 4.42 7.49 -17.75
C LEU A 202 3.30 7.05 -18.70
N LEU A 203 2.05 7.20 -18.29
CA LEU A 203 0.88 6.61 -18.95
C LEU A 203 0.37 7.52 -20.07
N GLY A 204 0.05 6.93 -21.23
CA GLY A 204 -0.60 7.62 -22.34
C GLY A 204 -2.13 7.54 -22.28
N ASP A 205 -2.78 8.13 -23.29
CA ASP A 205 -4.25 8.17 -23.38
C ASP A 205 -4.88 6.78 -23.40
N GLU A 206 -4.24 5.81 -24.05
CA GLU A 206 -4.69 4.41 -24.09
C GLU A 206 -4.71 3.77 -22.70
N GLU A 207 -3.62 3.91 -21.94
CA GLU A 207 -3.52 3.36 -20.57
C GLU A 207 -4.53 4.04 -19.63
N VAL A 208 -4.71 5.36 -19.77
CA VAL A 208 -5.68 6.11 -18.97
C VAL A 208 -7.12 5.70 -19.31
N ALA A 209 -7.43 5.47 -20.58
CA ALA A 209 -8.74 4.99 -21.01
C ALA A 209 -9.03 3.57 -20.47
N LEU A 210 -8.07 2.64 -20.61
CA LEU A 210 -8.17 1.29 -20.04
C LEU A 210 -8.35 1.34 -18.53
N TYR A 211 -7.56 2.17 -17.84
CA TYR A 211 -7.67 2.34 -16.40
C TYR A 211 -9.10 2.76 -15.99
N ARG A 212 -9.68 3.76 -16.66
CA ARG A 212 -11.06 4.20 -16.39
C ARG A 212 -12.07 3.09 -16.62
N GLU A 213 -11.97 2.39 -17.75
CA GLU A 213 -12.84 1.24 -18.04
C GLU A 213 -12.78 0.18 -16.94
N VAL A 214 -11.58 -0.16 -16.47
CA VAL A 214 -11.40 -1.15 -15.41
C VAL A 214 -11.96 -0.66 -14.08
N MET A 215 -11.73 0.60 -13.70
CA MET A 215 -12.26 1.18 -12.47
C MET A 215 -13.80 1.20 -12.48
N ASP A 216 -14.41 1.71 -13.56
CA ASP A 216 -15.86 1.83 -13.72
C ASP A 216 -16.56 0.46 -13.71
N ARG A 217 -15.91 -0.55 -14.30
CA ARG A 217 -16.46 -1.90 -14.34
C ARG A 217 -16.37 -2.62 -12.99
N ARG A 218 -15.37 -2.30 -12.16
CA ARG A 218 -15.00 -3.14 -11.00
C ARG A 218 -15.35 -2.54 -9.66
N LEU A 219 -15.39 -1.23 -9.53
CA LEU A 219 -15.55 -0.57 -8.25
C LEU A 219 -16.78 0.31 -8.26
N GLU A 220 -17.41 0.45 -7.09
CA GLU A 220 -18.43 1.47 -6.93
C GLU A 220 -17.82 2.88 -7.09
N PRO A 221 -18.57 3.85 -7.64
CA PRO A 221 -18.02 5.18 -7.96
C PRO A 221 -17.38 5.91 -6.77
N GLU A 222 -17.93 5.72 -5.56
CA GLU A 222 -17.39 6.36 -4.35
C GLU A 222 -16.00 5.82 -4.00
N LEU A 223 -15.81 4.49 -4.06
CA LEU A 223 -14.51 3.86 -3.83
C LEU A 223 -13.51 4.27 -4.92
N ALA A 224 -13.90 4.27 -6.19
CA ALA A 224 -13.03 4.68 -7.28
C ALA A 224 -12.55 6.13 -7.10
N ALA A 225 -13.47 7.05 -6.77
CA ALA A 225 -13.13 8.44 -6.51
C ALA A 225 -12.23 8.62 -5.29
N TRP A 226 -12.47 7.87 -4.21
CA TRP A 226 -11.65 7.90 -3.00
C TRP A 226 -10.26 7.33 -3.23
N LEU A 227 -10.11 6.25 -4.01
CA LEU A 227 -8.80 5.70 -4.37
C LEU A 227 -7.94 6.70 -5.14
N GLU A 228 -8.55 7.50 -6.02
CA GLU A 228 -7.80 8.47 -6.82
C GLU A 228 -7.38 9.71 -6.03
N ASN A 229 -8.20 10.14 -5.07
CA ASN A 229 -8.12 11.49 -4.53
C ASN A 229 -8.02 11.55 -3.00
N GLY A 230 -8.27 10.45 -2.30
CA GLY A 230 -8.46 10.43 -0.85
C GLY A 230 -9.73 11.16 -0.42
N SER A 231 -9.73 11.66 0.81
CA SER A 231 -10.88 12.32 1.43
C SER A 231 -11.24 13.66 0.77
N GLY A 232 -10.32 14.25 -0.02
CA GLY A 232 -10.56 15.47 -0.79
C GLY A 232 -11.73 15.37 -1.79
N ALA A 233 -12.01 14.18 -2.34
CA ALA A 233 -13.12 13.98 -3.28
C ALA A 233 -14.51 13.91 -2.62
N ALA A 234 -14.58 13.51 -1.35
CA ALA A 234 -15.85 13.44 -0.62
C ALA A 234 -16.51 14.84 -0.46
N SER A 235 -15.70 15.91 -0.49
CA SER A 235 -16.20 17.29 -0.44
C SER A 235 -16.95 17.73 -1.70
N THR A 236 -16.67 17.11 -2.86
CA THR A 236 -17.23 17.51 -4.15
C THR A 236 -18.51 16.77 -4.50
N LEU A 237 -18.72 15.56 -3.95
CA LEU A 237 -19.96 14.80 -4.14
C LEU A 237 -21.07 15.24 -3.18
N ALA A 238 -20.72 15.77 -2.00
CA ALA A 238 -21.69 16.31 -1.04
C ALA A 238 -22.36 17.64 -1.47
N THR A 239 -21.98 18.21 -2.61
CA THR A 239 -22.54 19.45 -3.16
C THR A 239 -23.49 19.24 -4.35
N ILE A 240 -23.78 17.99 -4.73
CA ILE A 240 -24.84 17.68 -5.68
C ILE A 240 -26.12 17.40 -4.87
N ASP A 241 -26.75 18.47 -4.41
CA ASP A 241 -28.15 18.42 -3.96
C ASP A 241 -29.00 17.88 -5.13
N LEU A 242 -29.66 16.76 -4.89
CA LEU A 242 -30.72 16.26 -5.77
C LEU A 242 -31.97 17.15 -5.60
N PRO A 243 -32.71 17.44 -6.69
CA PRO A 243 -33.89 18.30 -6.68
C PRO A 243 -35.06 17.74 -5.86
#